data_AF-A0A5B8UVG5-F1
#
_entry.id   AF-A0A5B8UVG5-F1
#
_cell.length_a   1.000
_cell.length_b   1.000
_cell.length_c   1.000
_cell.angle_alpha   90.00
_cell.angle_beta   90.00
_cell.angle_gamma   90.00
#
_symmetry.space_group_name_H-M   'P 1'
#
loop_
_entity.id
_entity.type
_entity.pdbx_description
1 polymer ?
#
loop_
_entity_poly.entity_id
_entity_poly.type
_entity_poly.pdbx_seq_one_letter_code
_entity_poly.pdbx_strand_id
1 'polypeptide(L)'
;MNNITRPIVLNLFFFTSFFGALHTYAQVMYRGTAAHNLNYNSGGKGFFNECAWKFDADAPIRSTVVVSGNSVYFGSSRGVFYSLNKNTGKVSWTFKPGHAINSSAAVHNGSVFFSDNKQSLYSLNAATGKLNWKTDLGIAKSYDWAFDYTYSSPAIVNGQILIGSKDGCIYNINEATGKVKWKFKTEGIVRSSPAVAANVIYAGDTEGNFYAVNLNNGQQKWRFEIQGHTMQNEKFSFDRRAIIASPLVTGNKVIIGGRDGFLYCLDKNTGKRLWRVDHEVSWIISAVAVKDNIVVTGTSDGHFVQAVDLNSGKQLWKYHTVNVVWSSPIIDGDKVYIGSHEGAVYCLDLKTGRKLTSFQTGGIVFSSPVIDGHLLYAGSDDGFLYALKPGMGHFSPTTARKYVFWDEGIPAPNGNDIRIRKYLTDNGYKRLDKGKLVKLIAEKDSAENAVIVFATNFFPDEITKGEKSSTLCSYLNAGGKIVVTATDPLVLKYDTKYKSVVLRSFLYADSVIGIKYGPDDLRSYKGNQPAFRTKTGEEWGVQSFWASPLSVDPKQVDIVLGMDENGLASAWVKKFHKSSGSGFVQIWVGEGDRDLSFITRVAEYGLK
;
A
#
# COMPACT_ATOMS: atom_id res chain seq x y z
N MET A 1 39.81 -65.88 -4.97
CA MET A 1 40.29 -64.96 -6.03
C MET A 1 39.15 -64.75 -7.01
N ASN A 2 38.80 -63.48 -7.20
CA ASN A 2 37.86 -62.81 -8.11
C ASN A 2 37.24 -63.61 -9.27
N ASN A 3 35.92 -63.49 -9.46
CA ASN A 3 35.39 -62.44 -10.36
C ASN A 3 33.86 -62.28 -10.26
N ILE A 4 33.46 -61.04 -10.48
CA ILE A 4 32.11 -60.44 -10.39
C ILE A 4 31.44 -60.49 -11.77
N THR A 5 30.13 -60.72 -11.83
CA THR A 5 29.20 -60.00 -12.72
C THR A 5 27.76 -60.01 -12.16
N ARG A 6 27.13 -58.83 -12.14
CA ARG A 6 25.76 -58.54 -11.64
C ARG A 6 24.66 -59.03 -12.61
N PRO A 7 23.38 -59.04 -12.18
CA PRO A 7 22.51 -57.90 -12.53
C PRO A 7 21.62 -57.38 -11.38
N ILE A 8 20.98 -56.25 -11.68
CA ILE A 8 20.27 -55.29 -10.84
C ILE A 8 18.80 -55.72 -10.61
N VAL A 9 18.28 -55.55 -9.38
CA VAL A 9 16.83 -55.56 -9.08
C VAL A 9 16.47 -54.31 -8.27
N LEU A 10 15.45 -53.61 -8.77
CA LEU A 10 14.86 -52.38 -8.24
C LEU A 10 13.76 -52.75 -7.22
N ASN A 11 13.87 -52.33 -5.96
CA ASN A 11 12.86 -52.59 -4.93
C ASN A 11 11.83 -51.46 -4.85
N LEU A 12 10.56 -51.77 -5.14
CA LEU A 12 9.39 -51.00 -4.74
C LEU A 12 8.86 -51.57 -3.42
N PHE A 13 8.77 -50.75 -2.36
CA PHE A 13 8.01 -51.09 -1.16
C PHE A 13 6.75 -50.21 -1.07
N PHE A 14 5.59 -50.86 -1.10
CA PHE A 14 4.31 -50.30 -0.68
C PHE A 14 4.25 -50.29 0.85
N PHE A 15 3.91 -49.14 1.44
CA PHE A 15 3.37 -49.09 2.80
C PHE A 15 2.09 -48.26 2.79
N THR A 16 0.98 -48.93 3.08
CA THR A 16 -0.31 -48.33 3.42
C THR A 16 -0.25 -47.83 4.86
N SER A 17 -0.57 -46.55 5.10
CA SER A 17 -0.78 -46.02 6.44
C SER A 17 -2.14 -45.32 6.50
N PHE A 18 -3.05 -45.99 7.21
CA PHE A 18 -4.34 -45.49 7.67
C PHE A 18 -4.10 -44.37 8.70
N PHE A 19 -4.29 -43.12 8.32
CA PHE A 19 -4.46 -42.01 9.26
C PHE A 19 -5.88 -41.47 9.08
N GLY A 20 -6.71 -41.62 10.11
CA GLY A 20 -8.01 -40.98 10.16
C GLY A 20 -7.86 -39.48 10.01
N ALA A 21 -8.38 -38.92 8.92
CA ALA A 21 -8.45 -37.49 8.70
C ALA A 21 -9.39 -36.89 9.75
N LEU A 22 -8.82 -36.27 10.79
CA LEU A 22 -9.47 -35.19 11.52
C LEU A 22 -9.92 -34.18 10.46
N HIS A 23 -11.21 -34.18 10.13
CA HIS A 23 -11.81 -33.16 9.30
C HIS A 23 -11.74 -31.85 10.09
N THR A 24 -10.63 -31.13 9.96
CA THR A 24 -10.59 -29.71 10.34
C THR A 24 -11.56 -29.02 9.39
N TYR A 25 -12.78 -28.76 9.86
CA TYR A 25 -13.74 -27.96 9.11
C TYR A 25 -13.07 -26.63 8.75
N ALA A 26 -12.97 -26.34 7.45
CA ALA A 26 -12.41 -25.09 6.98
C ALA A 26 -13.22 -23.93 7.57
N GLN A 27 -12.54 -22.98 8.20
CA GLN A 27 -13.17 -21.76 8.69
C GLN A 27 -13.07 -20.70 7.60
N VAL A 28 -14.15 -19.95 7.38
CA VAL A 28 -14.20 -18.88 6.38
C VAL A 28 -14.58 -17.60 7.09
N MET A 29 -13.74 -16.57 6.98
CA MET A 29 -13.99 -15.25 7.57
C MET A 29 -13.68 -14.16 6.56
N TYR A 30 -14.10 -12.93 6.87
CA TYR A 30 -13.60 -11.77 6.16
C TYR A 30 -12.06 -11.75 6.22
N ARG A 31 -11.40 -11.52 5.08
CA ARG A 31 -9.93 -11.68 4.91
C ARG A 31 -9.40 -13.10 5.23
N GLY A 32 -10.25 -14.10 5.09
CA GLY A 32 -9.93 -15.52 5.11
C GLY A 32 -9.83 -16.13 6.51
N THR A 33 -9.06 -15.55 7.42
CA THR A 33 -8.93 -16.03 8.81
C THR A 33 -9.21 -14.90 9.80
N ALA A 34 -9.37 -15.22 11.09
CA ALA A 34 -9.45 -14.21 12.14
C ALA A 34 -8.21 -13.30 12.21
N ALA A 35 -7.05 -13.75 11.72
CA ALA A 35 -5.83 -12.97 11.66
C ALA A 35 -5.70 -12.13 10.37
N HIS A 36 -6.70 -12.15 9.48
CA HIS A 36 -6.71 -11.45 8.19
C HIS A 36 -5.46 -11.71 7.33
N ASN A 37 -4.93 -12.94 7.36
CA ASN A 37 -3.63 -13.29 6.80
C ASN A 37 -3.67 -14.52 5.87
N LEU A 38 -4.82 -14.81 5.27
CA LEU A 38 -4.93 -15.95 4.37
C LEU A 38 -3.92 -15.82 3.22
N ASN A 39 -3.21 -16.91 2.92
CA ASN A 39 -2.18 -16.91 1.87
C ASN A 39 -2.85 -16.94 0.49
N TYR A 40 -2.65 -15.88 -0.29
CA TYR A 40 -3.33 -15.65 -1.56
C TYR A 40 -2.60 -16.26 -2.79
N ASN A 41 -1.62 -17.14 -2.55
CA ASN A 41 -0.94 -17.99 -3.56
C ASN A 41 -0.27 -17.26 -4.74
N SER A 42 -0.01 -15.96 -4.65
CA SER A 42 0.73 -15.19 -5.68
C SER A 42 2.26 -15.37 -5.61
N GLY A 43 2.76 -15.90 -4.49
CA GLY A 43 4.19 -15.97 -4.20
C GLY A 43 4.83 -14.63 -3.83
N GLY A 44 4.06 -13.55 -3.61
CA GLY A 44 4.57 -12.27 -3.09
C GLY A 44 5.36 -11.40 -4.07
N LYS A 45 5.38 -11.74 -5.37
CA LYS A 45 6.25 -11.09 -6.36
C LYS A 45 5.54 -10.14 -7.33
N GLY A 46 4.21 -10.12 -7.36
CA GLY A 46 3.44 -9.31 -8.31
C GLY A 46 3.56 -7.81 -8.05
N PHE A 47 3.50 -6.99 -9.09
CA PHE A 47 3.17 -5.56 -9.01
C PHE A 47 1.87 -5.36 -9.76
N PHE A 48 0.72 -5.58 -9.09
CA PHE A 48 -0.59 -5.56 -9.73
C PHE A 48 -1.01 -4.14 -10.16
N ASN A 49 -0.49 -3.68 -11.30
CA ASN A 49 -0.65 -2.32 -11.81
C ASN A 49 -1.08 -2.26 -13.28
N GLU A 50 -1.39 -3.40 -13.90
CA GLU A 50 -1.97 -3.48 -15.24
C GLU A 50 -3.35 -4.13 -15.17
N CYS A 51 -4.32 -3.60 -15.92
CA CYS A 51 -5.63 -4.21 -16.04
C CYS A 51 -5.54 -5.47 -16.91
N ALA A 52 -5.86 -6.63 -16.35
CA ALA A 52 -6.04 -7.88 -17.11
C ALA A 52 -7.41 -7.91 -17.79
N TRP A 53 -8.45 -7.58 -17.03
CA TRP A 53 -9.81 -7.39 -17.52
C TRP A 53 -10.59 -6.52 -16.53
N LYS A 54 -11.70 -5.94 -16.99
CA LYS A 54 -12.69 -5.29 -16.14
C LYS A 54 -14.10 -5.72 -16.53
N PHE A 55 -15.00 -5.79 -15.54
CA PHE A 55 -16.41 -6.13 -15.73
C PHE A 55 -17.27 -4.95 -15.28
N ASP A 56 -18.21 -4.52 -16.11
CA ASP A 56 -19.16 -3.44 -15.81
C ASP A 56 -20.41 -4.01 -15.13
N ALA A 57 -20.61 -3.65 -13.86
CA ALA A 57 -21.80 -4.03 -13.08
C ALA A 57 -22.94 -3.01 -13.20
N ASP A 58 -22.75 -1.91 -13.95
CA ASP A 58 -23.73 -0.82 -14.12
C ASP A 58 -24.14 -0.18 -12.77
N ALA A 59 -23.27 -0.31 -11.75
CA ALA A 59 -23.50 0.18 -10.40
C ALA A 59 -22.26 0.04 -9.51
N PRO A 60 -22.01 0.95 -8.54
CA PRO A 60 -20.92 0.87 -7.58
C PRO A 60 -20.72 -0.52 -6.96
N ILE A 61 -19.47 -0.97 -6.89
CA ILE A 61 -19.07 -2.24 -6.29
C ILE A 61 -18.27 -1.97 -5.01
N ARG A 62 -18.98 -2.04 -3.88
CA ARG A 62 -18.42 -1.79 -2.54
C ARG A 62 -18.19 -3.06 -1.73
N SER A 63 -18.89 -4.14 -2.07
CA SER A 63 -18.61 -5.45 -1.48
C SER A 63 -17.21 -5.92 -1.85
N THR A 64 -16.54 -6.59 -0.91
CA THR A 64 -15.25 -7.22 -1.21
C THR A 64 -15.49 -8.49 -1.99
N VAL A 65 -14.75 -8.67 -3.08
CA VAL A 65 -14.80 -9.89 -3.90
C VAL A 65 -14.33 -11.09 -3.10
N VAL A 66 -14.99 -12.23 -3.25
CA VAL A 66 -14.46 -13.53 -2.79
C VAL A 66 -14.14 -14.41 -3.99
N VAL A 67 -12.97 -15.04 -3.97
CA VAL A 67 -12.51 -15.97 -5.01
C VAL A 67 -12.64 -17.40 -4.48
N SER A 68 -13.23 -18.29 -5.26
CA SER A 68 -13.28 -19.72 -4.95
C SER A 68 -13.26 -20.55 -6.23
N GLY A 69 -12.32 -21.50 -6.31
CA GLY A 69 -12.09 -22.30 -7.51
C GLY A 69 -11.77 -21.42 -8.73
N ASN A 70 -12.63 -21.46 -9.74
CA ASN A 70 -12.51 -20.68 -10.98
C ASN A 70 -13.46 -19.48 -11.03
N SER A 71 -14.10 -19.14 -9.89
CA SER A 71 -15.14 -18.13 -9.80
C SER A 71 -14.78 -17.00 -8.85
N VAL A 72 -15.25 -15.80 -9.18
CA VAL A 72 -15.29 -14.64 -8.29
C VAL A 72 -16.74 -14.27 -8.01
N TYR A 73 -17.04 -13.92 -6.76
CA TYR A 73 -18.38 -13.56 -6.32
C TYR A 73 -18.39 -12.19 -5.64
N PHE A 74 -19.39 -11.36 -5.96
CA PHE A 74 -19.55 -10.03 -5.37
C PHE A 74 -20.98 -9.51 -5.59
N GLY A 75 -21.36 -8.53 -4.79
CA GLY A 75 -22.61 -7.78 -4.93
C GLY A 75 -22.39 -6.34 -5.37
N SER A 76 -23.37 -5.78 -6.08
CA SER A 76 -23.40 -4.36 -6.46
C SER A 76 -24.45 -3.56 -5.68
N SER A 77 -24.32 -2.24 -5.71
CA SER A 77 -25.27 -1.32 -5.09
C SER A 77 -26.67 -1.34 -5.76
N ARG A 78 -26.80 -1.90 -6.97
CA ARG A 78 -28.10 -2.13 -7.63
C ARG A 78 -28.82 -3.40 -7.16
N GLY A 79 -28.21 -4.16 -6.25
CA GLY A 79 -28.80 -5.38 -5.72
C GLY A 79 -28.78 -6.54 -6.71
N VAL A 80 -27.66 -6.65 -7.44
CA VAL A 80 -27.33 -7.82 -8.24
C VAL A 80 -26.10 -8.48 -7.62
N PHE A 81 -26.19 -9.78 -7.38
CA PHE A 81 -25.09 -10.63 -6.97
C PHE A 81 -24.56 -11.38 -8.20
N TYR A 82 -23.25 -11.31 -8.42
CA TYR A 82 -22.60 -11.85 -9.61
C TYR A 82 -21.72 -13.02 -9.23
N SER A 83 -21.66 -13.99 -10.15
CA SER A 83 -20.54 -14.93 -10.26
C SER A 83 -19.92 -14.75 -11.63
N LEU A 84 -18.61 -14.49 -11.66
CA LEU A 84 -17.83 -14.40 -12.91
C LEU A 84 -16.74 -15.45 -12.93
N ASN A 85 -16.30 -15.82 -14.13
CA ASN A 85 -15.06 -16.56 -14.30
C ASN A 85 -13.86 -15.69 -13.90
N LYS A 86 -13.02 -16.19 -12.99
CA LYS A 86 -11.93 -15.39 -12.39
C LYS A 86 -10.85 -14.94 -13.37
N ASN A 87 -10.65 -15.67 -14.46
CA ASN A 87 -9.58 -15.37 -15.42
C ASN A 87 -10.05 -14.47 -16.58
N THR A 88 -11.35 -14.47 -16.88
CA THR A 88 -11.89 -13.78 -18.08
C THR A 88 -12.89 -12.68 -17.76
N GLY A 89 -13.40 -12.60 -16.53
CA GLY A 89 -14.46 -11.66 -16.16
C GLY A 89 -15.83 -11.96 -16.77
N LYS A 90 -16.00 -13.10 -17.47
CA LYS A 90 -17.28 -13.49 -18.06
C LYS A 90 -18.27 -13.94 -16.99
N VAL A 91 -19.50 -13.46 -17.09
CA VAL A 91 -20.60 -13.84 -16.19
C VAL A 91 -20.86 -15.34 -16.29
N SER A 92 -20.82 -16.02 -15.15
CA SER A 92 -21.26 -17.42 -15.00
C SER A 92 -22.75 -17.47 -14.66
N TRP A 93 -23.19 -16.66 -13.68
CA TRP A 93 -24.59 -16.50 -13.32
C TRP A 93 -24.81 -15.19 -12.53
N THR A 94 -26.06 -14.77 -12.40
CA THR A 94 -26.46 -13.64 -11.53
C THR A 94 -27.67 -14.00 -10.67
N PHE A 95 -27.79 -13.34 -9.52
CA PHE A 95 -28.95 -13.43 -8.62
C PHE A 95 -29.38 -12.03 -8.18
N LYS A 96 -30.69 -11.75 -8.16
CA LYS A 96 -31.23 -10.39 -7.97
C LYS A 96 -32.17 -10.32 -6.75
N PRO A 97 -31.65 -10.08 -5.53
CA PRO A 97 -32.49 -9.90 -4.34
C PRO A 97 -33.27 -8.57 -4.35
N GLY A 98 -32.88 -7.60 -5.19
CA GLY A 98 -33.60 -6.32 -5.35
C GLY A 98 -33.18 -5.22 -4.38
N HIS A 99 -32.19 -5.46 -3.52
CA HIS A 99 -31.62 -4.49 -2.59
C HIS A 99 -30.10 -4.47 -2.67
N ALA A 100 -29.48 -3.29 -2.52
CA ALA A 100 -28.04 -3.11 -2.56
C ALA A 100 -27.28 -4.14 -1.70
N ILE A 101 -26.14 -4.61 -2.19
CA ILE A 101 -25.34 -5.65 -1.54
C ILE A 101 -23.95 -5.08 -1.24
N ASN A 102 -23.76 -4.66 0.00
CA ASN A 102 -22.46 -4.16 0.47
C ASN A 102 -21.71 -5.17 1.35
N SER A 103 -22.37 -6.22 1.82
CA SER A 103 -21.67 -7.30 2.53
C SER A 103 -20.76 -8.06 1.58
N SER A 104 -19.61 -8.49 2.08
CA SER A 104 -18.71 -9.36 1.35
C SER A 104 -19.21 -10.80 1.50
N ALA A 105 -19.13 -11.59 0.44
CA ALA A 105 -19.63 -12.95 0.47
C ALA A 105 -18.64 -13.93 1.13
N ALA A 106 -19.17 -15.02 1.66
CA ALA A 106 -18.40 -16.17 2.14
C ALA A 106 -18.75 -17.40 1.31
N VAL A 107 -17.76 -18.24 0.97
CA VAL A 107 -17.97 -19.47 0.19
C VAL A 107 -17.51 -20.67 1.00
N HIS A 108 -18.38 -21.65 1.22
CA HIS A 108 -18.07 -22.87 1.94
C HIS A 108 -18.98 -24.01 1.46
N ASN A 109 -18.44 -25.24 1.38
CA ASN A 109 -19.19 -26.46 1.01
C ASN A 109 -20.11 -26.31 -0.21
N GLY A 110 -19.61 -25.69 -1.28
CA GLY A 110 -20.35 -25.51 -2.53
C GLY A 110 -21.49 -24.48 -2.47
N SER A 111 -21.58 -23.71 -1.39
CA SER A 111 -22.55 -22.61 -1.22
C SER A 111 -21.84 -21.27 -1.06
N VAL A 112 -22.51 -20.20 -1.51
CA VAL A 112 -22.09 -18.81 -1.31
C VAL A 112 -23.13 -18.08 -0.46
N PHE A 113 -22.67 -17.35 0.54
CA PHE A 113 -23.48 -16.67 1.53
C PHE A 113 -23.19 -15.17 1.52
N PHE A 114 -24.23 -14.35 1.53
CA PHE A 114 -24.12 -12.88 1.58
C PHE A 114 -25.40 -12.28 2.14
N SER A 115 -25.32 -11.05 2.65
CA SER A 115 -26.47 -10.26 3.09
C SER A 115 -26.70 -9.02 2.22
N ASP A 116 -27.96 -8.67 2.00
CA ASP A 116 -28.33 -7.41 1.37
C ASP A 116 -28.57 -6.30 2.42
N ASN A 117 -28.76 -5.07 1.94
CA ASN A 117 -28.95 -3.92 2.81
C ASN A 117 -30.32 -3.88 3.51
N LYS A 118 -31.26 -4.75 3.11
CA LYS A 118 -32.55 -4.99 3.77
C LYS A 118 -32.43 -5.97 4.94
N GLN A 119 -31.23 -6.49 5.20
CA GLN A 119 -30.93 -7.45 6.25
C GLN A 119 -31.47 -8.85 5.99
N SER A 120 -31.52 -9.25 4.73
CA SER A 120 -31.75 -10.65 4.34
C SER A 120 -30.41 -11.35 4.12
N LEU A 121 -30.17 -12.48 4.79
CA LEU A 121 -29.05 -13.39 4.54
C LEU A 121 -29.49 -14.46 3.54
N TYR A 122 -28.71 -14.65 2.48
CA TYR A 122 -28.95 -15.63 1.43
C TYR A 122 -27.90 -16.73 1.46
N SER A 123 -28.30 -17.95 1.13
CA SER A 123 -27.42 -19.02 0.69
C SER A 123 -27.78 -19.40 -0.73
N LEU A 124 -26.82 -19.34 -1.64
CA LEU A 124 -26.97 -19.82 -3.01
C LEU A 124 -26.03 -20.99 -3.26
N ASN A 125 -26.42 -21.91 -4.14
CA ASN A 125 -25.50 -22.87 -4.71
C ASN A 125 -24.42 -22.13 -5.52
N ALA A 126 -23.14 -22.30 -5.15
CA ALA A 126 -22.04 -21.53 -5.70
C ALA A 126 -21.80 -21.75 -7.19
N ALA A 127 -22.15 -22.94 -7.71
CA ALA A 127 -21.98 -23.28 -9.12
C ALA A 127 -23.09 -22.72 -10.01
N THR A 128 -24.33 -22.65 -9.50
CA THR A 128 -25.52 -22.36 -10.33
C THR A 128 -26.23 -21.05 -9.99
N GLY A 129 -25.95 -20.45 -8.83
CA GLY A 129 -26.66 -19.26 -8.33
C GLY A 129 -28.08 -19.52 -7.84
N LYS A 130 -28.53 -20.79 -7.82
CA LYS A 130 -29.86 -21.15 -7.30
C LYS A 130 -29.93 -20.92 -5.79
N LEU A 131 -31.03 -20.35 -5.34
CA LEU A 131 -31.31 -20.12 -3.92
C LEU A 131 -31.45 -21.47 -3.18
N ASN A 132 -30.64 -21.68 -2.14
CA ASN A 132 -30.80 -22.78 -1.21
C ASN A 132 -31.80 -22.39 -0.12
N TRP A 133 -31.58 -21.25 0.52
CA TRP A 133 -32.44 -20.70 1.56
C TRP A 133 -32.20 -19.19 1.74
N LYS A 134 -33.16 -18.53 2.39
CA LYS A 134 -33.10 -17.11 2.78
C LYS A 134 -33.54 -16.98 4.24
N THR A 135 -32.85 -16.13 4.99
CA THR A 135 -33.19 -15.78 6.37
C THR A 135 -33.28 -14.27 6.52
N ASP A 136 -34.45 -13.77 6.90
CA ASP A 136 -34.63 -12.36 7.24
C ASP A 136 -34.16 -12.12 8.69
N LEU A 137 -33.23 -11.17 8.84
CA LEU A 137 -32.76 -10.72 10.15
C LEU A 137 -33.73 -9.68 10.74
N GLY A 138 -33.47 -9.24 11.97
CA GLY A 138 -34.39 -8.39 12.72
C GLY A 138 -34.59 -6.98 12.13
N ILE A 139 -35.48 -6.20 12.74
CA ILE A 139 -35.80 -4.84 12.30
C ILE A 139 -34.64 -3.89 12.61
N ALA A 140 -34.19 -3.13 11.62
CA ALA A 140 -33.09 -2.18 11.77
C ALA A 140 -33.40 -1.12 12.84
N LYS A 141 -32.44 -0.88 13.74
CA LYS A 141 -32.43 0.29 14.62
C LYS A 141 -32.20 1.56 13.78
N SER A 142 -32.74 2.69 14.24
CA SER A 142 -32.38 4.00 13.68
C SER A 142 -30.89 4.27 13.92
N TYR A 143 -30.27 4.96 12.98
CA TYR A 143 -28.88 5.37 13.10
C TYR A 143 -28.64 6.61 12.27
N ASP A 144 -28.30 7.70 12.96
CA ASP A 144 -28.23 9.05 12.38
C ASP A 144 -27.08 9.20 11.36
N TRP A 145 -26.09 8.31 11.42
CA TRP A 145 -24.90 8.35 10.58
C TRP A 145 -25.05 7.41 9.36
N ALA A 146 -25.95 7.80 8.45
CA ALA A 146 -26.32 7.03 7.26
C ALA A 146 -25.28 7.09 6.11
N PHE A 147 -24.21 7.89 6.23
CA PHE A 147 -23.17 8.07 5.20
C PHE A 147 -22.20 6.89 5.01
N ASP A 148 -22.45 5.74 5.64
CA ASP A 148 -21.52 4.61 5.62
C ASP A 148 -22.12 3.39 4.92
N TYR A 149 -21.29 2.80 4.06
CA TYR A 149 -21.61 1.68 3.20
C TYR A 149 -21.10 0.34 3.74
N THR A 150 -20.57 0.31 4.96
CA THR A 150 -20.02 -0.89 5.62
C THR A 150 -21.12 -1.75 6.24
N TYR A 151 -21.13 -3.04 5.89
CA TYR A 151 -22.08 -4.04 6.39
C TYR A 151 -21.32 -5.26 6.88
N SER A 152 -21.88 -5.92 7.90
CA SER A 152 -21.32 -7.16 8.43
C SER A 152 -21.35 -8.24 7.36
N SER A 153 -20.25 -8.98 7.24
CA SER A 153 -20.10 -10.10 6.31
C SER A 153 -20.19 -11.44 7.06
N PRO A 154 -20.70 -12.52 6.43
CA PRO A 154 -20.81 -13.82 7.10
C PRO A 154 -19.45 -14.42 7.44
N ALA A 155 -19.30 -14.93 8.67
CA ALA A 155 -18.21 -15.82 9.07
C ALA A 155 -18.75 -17.24 9.26
N ILE A 156 -18.06 -18.25 8.76
CA ILE A 156 -18.50 -19.65 8.77
C ILE A 156 -17.52 -20.50 9.57
N VAL A 157 -18.01 -21.14 10.62
CA VAL A 157 -17.22 -22.02 11.49
C VAL A 157 -18.07 -23.22 11.89
N ASN A 158 -17.58 -24.44 11.58
CA ASN A 158 -18.20 -25.70 12.02
C ASN A 158 -19.71 -25.81 11.68
N GLY A 159 -20.10 -25.46 10.46
CA GLY A 159 -21.52 -25.52 10.05
C GLY A 159 -22.40 -24.39 10.60
N GLN A 160 -21.79 -23.31 11.08
CA GLN A 160 -22.47 -22.15 11.68
C GLN A 160 -22.07 -20.88 10.97
N ILE A 161 -23.05 -20.04 10.64
CA ILE A 161 -22.87 -18.71 10.09
C ILE A 161 -23.03 -17.69 11.21
N LEU A 162 -22.03 -16.84 11.38
CA LEU A 162 -21.98 -15.74 12.32
C LEU A 162 -22.07 -14.43 11.55
N ILE A 163 -23.01 -13.57 11.90
CA ILE A 163 -23.20 -12.29 11.21
C ILE A 163 -23.78 -11.22 12.15
N GLY A 164 -23.29 -9.99 12.02
CA GLY A 164 -23.86 -8.81 12.67
C GLY A 164 -25.07 -8.25 11.91
N SER A 165 -26.00 -7.64 12.64
CA SER A 165 -27.27 -7.14 12.11
C SER A 165 -27.57 -5.72 12.59
N LYS A 166 -28.38 -4.97 11.82
CA LYS A 166 -28.81 -3.62 12.20
C LYS A 166 -29.90 -3.61 13.26
N ASP A 167 -30.50 -4.74 13.58
CA ASP A 167 -31.33 -4.87 14.79
C ASP A 167 -30.51 -4.87 16.09
N GLY A 168 -29.18 -4.78 15.98
CA GLY A 168 -28.26 -4.80 17.11
C GLY A 168 -28.13 -6.18 17.73
N CYS A 169 -28.00 -7.20 16.87
CA CYS A 169 -27.67 -8.55 17.30
C CYS A 169 -26.49 -9.12 16.51
N ILE A 170 -25.75 -10.02 17.16
CA ILE A 170 -24.88 -11.01 16.51
C ILE A 170 -25.70 -12.30 16.40
N TYR A 171 -25.88 -12.80 15.20
CA TYR A 171 -26.62 -14.04 14.92
C TYR A 171 -25.69 -15.23 14.80
N ASN A 172 -26.13 -16.39 15.30
CA ASN A 172 -25.59 -17.70 14.93
C ASN A 172 -26.68 -18.50 14.21
N ILE A 173 -26.39 -18.88 12.97
CA ILE A 173 -27.34 -19.49 12.05
C ILE A 173 -26.77 -20.83 11.59
N ASN A 174 -27.61 -21.87 11.51
CA ASN A 174 -27.22 -23.14 10.93
C ASN A 174 -26.95 -22.99 9.42
N GLU A 175 -25.74 -23.33 8.98
CA GLU A 175 -25.29 -23.12 7.59
C GLU A 175 -26.16 -23.87 6.56
N ALA A 176 -26.58 -25.09 6.88
CA ALA A 176 -27.31 -25.94 5.95
C ALA A 176 -28.78 -25.52 5.77
N THR A 177 -29.39 -24.98 6.83
CA THR A 177 -30.86 -24.75 6.88
C THR A 177 -31.27 -23.29 6.95
N GLY A 178 -30.35 -22.36 7.22
CA GLY A 178 -30.66 -20.95 7.45
C GLY A 178 -31.38 -20.66 8.76
N LYS A 179 -31.63 -21.67 9.61
CA LYS A 179 -32.33 -21.49 10.89
C LYS A 179 -31.43 -20.82 11.92
N VAL A 180 -31.91 -19.77 12.57
CA VAL A 180 -31.25 -19.11 13.69
C VAL A 180 -31.16 -20.09 14.86
N LYS A 181 -29.95 -20.37 15.36
CA LYS A 181 -29.72 -21.17 16.57
C LYS A 181 -29.88 -20.32 17.83
N TRP A 182 -29.24 -19.17 17.83
CA TRP A 182 -29.32 -18.17 18.90
C TRP A 182 -28.91 -16.80 18.35
N LYS A 183 -29.22 -15.74 19.11
CA LYS A 183 -28.70 -14.39 18.86
C LYS A 183 -28.26 -13.72 20.16
N PHE A 184 -27.18 -12.95 20.08
CA PHE A 184 -26.66 -12.15 21.18
C PHE A 184 -27.02 -10.68 20.94
N LYS A 185 -27.68 -10.03 21.91
CA LYS A 185 -28.13 -8.63 21.81
C LYS A 185 -27.00 -7.68 22.20
N THR A 186 -26.71 -6.71 21.34
CA THR A 186 -25.77 -5.60 21.56
C THR A 186 -26.53 -4.29 21.81
N GLU A 187 -25.81 -3.24 22.22
CA GLU A 187 -26.41 -1.93 22.44
C GLU A 187 -26.62 -1.18 21.11
N GLY A 188 -25.62 -1.22 20.23
CA GLY A 188 -25.66 -0.61 18.90
C GLY A 188 -26.00 -1.58 17.77
N ILE A 189 -25.98 -1.06 16.54
CA ILE A 189 -25.98 -1.82 15.28
C ILE A 189 -24.66 -2.58 15.18
N VAL A 190 -24.67 -3.82 14.70
CA VAL A 190 -23.45 -4.59 14.46
C VAL A 190 -23.08 -4.55 12.98
N ARG A 191 -22.21 -3.61 12.59
CA ARG A 191 -21.63 -3.54 11.23
C ARG A 191 -20.31 -4.30 11.11
N SER A 192 -19.62 -4.49 12.23
CA SER A 192 -18.40 -5.27 12.29
C SER A 192 -18.63 -6.69 11.78
N SER A 193 -17.78 -7.17 10.88
CA SER A 193 -17.79 -8.58 10.47
C SER A 193 -17.21 -9.42 11.60
N PRO A 194 -17.85 -10.51 12.06
CA PRO A 194 -17.36 -11.26 13.20
C PRO A 194 -16.04 -11.99 12.88
N ALA A 195 -15.05 -11.89 13.78
CA ALA A 195 -13.90 -12.79 13.78
C ALA A 195 -14.11 -13.90 14.80
N VAL A 196 -13.72 -15.13 14.48
CA VAL A 196 -13.88 -16.28 15.37
C VAL A 196 -12.53 -16.91 15.66
N ALA A 197 -12.17 -17.05 16.93
CA ALA A 197 -10.93 -17.72 17.32
C ALA A 197 -11.14 -18.47 18.63
N ALA A 198 -10.66 -19.71 18.69
CA ALA A 198 -10.73 -20.56 19.88
C ALA A 198 -12.14 -20.60 20.52
N ASN A 199 -13.17 -20.80 19.69
CA ASN A 199 -14.58 -20.88 20.11
C ASN A 199 -15.15 -19.57 20.70
N VAL A 200 -14.57 -18.42 20.33
CA VAL A 200 -15.03 -17.09 20.73
C VAL A 200 -15.24 -16.23 19.49
N ILE A 201 -16.36 -15.53 19.46
CA ILE A 201 -16.74 -14.56 18.45
C ILE A 201 -16.36 -13.18 18.96
N TYR A 202 -15.73 -12.37 18.11
CA TYR A 202 -15.36 -11.00 18.40
C TYR A 202 -16.03 -10.07 17.39
N ALA A 203 -16.74 -9.05 17.87
CA ALA A 203 -17.39 -8.06 17.02
C ALA A 203 -17.66 -6.75 17.79
N GLY A 204 -17.64 -5.63 17.05
CA GLY A 204 -17.97 -4.31 17.55
C GLY A 204 -19.36 -3.81 17.14
N ASP A 205 -19.91 -2.88 17.90
CA ASP A 205 -21.17 -2.19 17.61
C ASP A 205 -21.01 -0.67 17.40
N THR A 206 -22.09 -0.01 16.98
CA THR A 206 -22.10 1.43 16.73
C THR A 206 -22.16 2.31 17.98
N GLU A 207 -22.33 1.74 19.17
CA GLU A 207 -22.37 2.47 20.44
C GLU A 207 -21.03 2.41 21.19
N GLY A 208 -19.97 1.90 20.55
CA GLY A 208 -18.62 1.88 21.11
C GLY A 208 -18.28 0.64 21.93
N ASN A 209 -19.05 -0.42 21.75
CA ASN A 209 -18.84 -1.67 22.48
C ASN A 209 -18.21 -2.73 21.59
N PHE A 210 -17.22 -3.40 22.15
CA PHE A 210 -16.57 -4.56 21.55
C PHE A 210 -16.77 -5.79 22.43
N TYR A 211 -17.32 -6.85 21.84
CA TYR A 211 -17.77 -8.03 22.57
C TYR A 211 -16.92 -9.25 22.25
N ALA A 212 -16.66 -10.07 23.26
CA ALA A 212 -16.27 -11.46 23.10
C ALA A 212 -17.42 -12.36 23.54
N VAL A 213 -17.90 -13.22 22.64
CA VAL A 213 -19.09 -14.05 22.85
C VAL A 213 -18.73 -15.52 22.61
N ASN A 214 -19.18 -16.41 23.48
CA ASN A 214 -18.97 -17.84 23.32
C ASN A 214 -19.78 -18.38 22.13
N LEU A 215 -19.11 -19.05 21.19
CA LEU A 215 -19.71 -19.57 19.95
C LEU A 215 -20.79 -20.63 20.20
N ASN A 216 -20.71 -21.40 21.28
CA ASN A 216 -21.63 -22.52 21.50
C ASN A 216 -22.98 -22.07 22.06
N ASN A 217 -22.98 -21.11 22.98
CA ASN A 217 -24.16 -20.74 23.75
C ASN A 217 -24.53 -19.25 23.69
N GLY A 218 -23.76 -18.43 22.96
CA GLY A 218 -24.03 -17.01 22.80
C GLY A 218 -23.81 -16.17 24.06
N GLN A 219 -23.19 -16.71 25.12
CA GLN A 219 -22.92 -15.96 26.34
C GLN A 219 -21.73 -15.02 26.17
N GLN A 220 -21.86 -13.78 26.65
CA GLN A 220 -20.76 -12.83 26.74
C GLN A 220 -19.66 -13.37 27.66
N LYS A 221 -18.43 -13.41 27.16
CA LYS A 221 -17.23 -13.68 27.95
C LYS A 221 -16.68 -12.40 28.58
N TRP A 222 -16.55 -11.35 27.78
CA TRP A 222 -16.15 -10.02 28.22
C TRP A 222 -16.62 -8.96 27.22
N ARG A 223 -16.59 -7.70 27.65
CA ARG A 223 -16.89 -6.51 26.85
C ARG A 223 -15.79 -5.48 27.08
N PHE A 224 -15.42 -4.76 26.03
CA PHE A 224 -14.54 -3.60 26.07
C PHE A 224 -15.27 -2.40 25.49
N GLU A 225 -15.14 -1.25 26.13
CA GLU A 225 -15.72 0.02 25.69
C GLU A 225 -14.58 0.92 25.19
N ILE A 226 -14.70 1.38 23.95
CA ILE A 226 -13.72 2.34 23.42
C ILE A 226 -13.96 3.72 24.05
N GLN A 227 -12.97 4.61 23.97
CA GLN A 227 -13.10 5.97 24.51
C GLN A 227 -14.26 6.75 23.87
N GLY A 228 -14.59 6.42 22.61
CA GLY A 228 -15.76 6.91 21.91
C GLY A 228 -17.09 6.71 22.63
N HIS A 229 -17.26 5.66 23.44
CA HIS A 229 -18.54 5.34 24.09
C HIS A 229 -19.11 6.49 24.95
N THR A 230 -18.23 7.33 25.52
CA THR A 230 -18.61 8.50 26.32
C THR A 230 -18.66 9.81 25.53
N MET A 231 -18.34 9.80 24.23
CA MET A 231 -18.33 11.00 23.39
C MET A 231 -19.75 11.37 22.92
N GLN A 232 -20.02 12.67 22.92
CA GLN A 232 -21.26 13.24 22.40
C GLN A 232 -21.04 13.63 20.94
N ASN A 233 -21.61 12.88 20.01
CA ASN A 233 -21.42 13.07 18.57
C ASN A 233 -21.84 14.47 18.10
N GLU A 234 -22.79 15.10 18.79
CA GLU A 234 -23.29 16.45 18.51
C GLU A 234 -22.18 17.51 18.63
N LYS A 235 -21.16 17.26 19.46
CA LYS A 235 -20.00 18.16 19.61
C LYS A 235 -19.03 18.10 18.44
N PHE A 236 -19.04 17.01 17.68
CA PHE A 236 -18.12 16.78 16.56
C PHE A 236 -18.81 16.93 15.20
N SER A 237 -20.15 16.89 15.16
CA SER A 237 -20.95 16.82 13.92
C SER A 237 -20.68 15.57 13.07
N PHE A 238 -20.03 14.55 13.65
CA PHE A 238 -19.82 13.23 13.06
C PHE A 238 -19.72 12.16 14.16
N ASP A 239 -19.93 10.89 13.78
CA ASP A 239 -19.88 9.77 14.70
C ASP A 239 -18.46 9.50 15.24
N ARG A 240 -18.31 9.44 16.55
CA ARG A 240 -17.05 9.09 17.23
C ARG A 240 -17.17 7.80 18.04
N ARG A 241 -18.30 7.10 17.99
CA ARG A 241 -18.59 5.96 18.88
C ARG A 241 -18.37 4.62 18.20
N ALA A 242 -18.70 4.49 16.92
CA ALA A 242 -18.82 3.17 16.33
C ALA A 242 -17.50 2.39 16.17
N ILE A 243 -17.61 1.08 16.32
CA ILE A 243 -16.61 0.07 15.95
C ILE A 243 -17.19 -0.72 14.78
N ILE A 244 -16.85 -0.32 13.56
CA ILE A 244 -17.38 -0.95 12.33
C ILE A 244 -16.36 -1.84 11.63
N ALA A 245 -15.07 -1.68 11.91
CA ALA A 245 -14.02 -2.50 11.33
C ALA A 245 -14.16 -3.96 11.78
N SER A 246 -13.78 -4.90 10.91
CA SER A 246 -13.60 -6.30 11.30
C SER A 246 -12.41 -6.41 12.26
N PRO A 247 -12.54 -7.08 13.42
CA PRO A 247 -11.44 -7.23 14.37
C PRO A 247 -10.42 -8.25 13.86
N LEU A 248 -9.14 -7.99 14.09
CA LEU A 248 -8.08 -8.96 13.85
C LEU A 248 -7.74 -9.70 15.14
N VAL A 249 -7.65 -11.03 15.10
CA VAL A 249 -7.25 -11.87 16.22
C VAL A 249 -6.00 -12.68 15.85
N THR A 250 -4.89 -12.45 16.55
CA THR A 250 -3.63 -13.18 16.33
C THR A 250 -2.93 -13.48 17.65
N GLY A 251 -2.47 -14.71 17.83
CA GLY A 251 -1.89 -15.17 19.09
C GLY A 251 -2.82 -14.91 20.28
N ASN A 252 -2.37 -14.09 21.22
CA ASN A 252 -3.13 -13.65 22.40
C ASN A 252 -3.69 -12.21 22.27
N LYS A 253 -3.71 -11.63 21.07
CA LYS A 253 -4.08 -10.24 20.82
C LYS A 253 -5.33 -10.13 19.95
N VAL A 254 -6.15 -9.12 20.23
CA VAL A 254 -7.22 -8.65 19.36
C VAL A 254 -6.95 -7.19 19.01
N ILE A 255 -7.06 -6.82 17.73
CA ILE A 255 -6.83 -5.46 17.26
C ILE A 255 -8.10 -4.91 16.63
N ILE A 256 -8.48 -3.70 17.04
CA ILE A 256 -9.69 -3.02 16.58
C ILE A 256 -9.42 -1.55 16.32
N GLY A 257 -10.04 -1.02 15.26
CA GLY A 257 -10.13 0.41 15.00
C GLY A 257 -11.47 0.97 15.45
N GLY A 258 -11.45 2.15 16.07
CA GLY A 258 -12.63 2.90 16.47
C GLY A 258 -12.80 4.19 15.68
N ARG A 259 -14.04 4.69 15.61
CA ARG A 259 -14.33 6.04 15.12
C ARG A 259 -13.92 7.14 16.11
N ASP A 260 -13.52 6.77 17.33
CA ASP A 260 -12.89 7.67 18.30
C ASP A 260 -11.44 8.02 17.94
N GLY A 261 -10.95 7.57 16.79
CA GLY A 261 -9.63 7.88 16.27
C GLY A 261 -8.53 7.03 16.88
N PHE A 262 -8.87 5.91 17.52
CA PHE A 262 -7.87 5.03 18.12
C PHE A 262 -7.80 3.68 17.41
N LEU A 263 -6.57 3.18 17.28
CA LEU A 263 -6.30 1.76 17.06
C LEU A 263 -5.96 1.12 18.41
N TYR A 264 -6.73 0.12 18.82
CA TYR A 264 -6.57 -0.58 20.08
C TYR A 264 -6.00 -1.97 19.87
N CYS A 265 -5.15 -2.40 20.81
CA CYS A 265 -4.84 -3.82 21.00
C CYS A 265 -5.28 -4.27 22.38
N LEU A 266 -6.01 -5.38 22.42
CA LEU A 266 -6.60 -5.97 23.60
C LEU A 266 -6.01 -7.37 23.82
N ASP A 267 -5.93 -7.77 25.08
CA ASP A 267 -5.71 -9.17 25.45
C ASP A 267 -6.96 -9.99 25.07
N LYS A 268 -6.75 -11.05 24.29
CA LYS A 268 -7.84 -11.87 23.74
C LYS A 268 -8.70 -12.54 24.81
N ASN A 269 -8.10 -12.90 25.95
CA ASN A 269 -8.80 -13.68 26.98
C ASN A 269 -9.59 -12.80 27.94
N THR A 270 -9.10 -11.58 28.20
CA THR A 270 -9.63 -10.68 29.24
C THR A 270 -10.28 -9.41 28.69
N GLY A 271 -10.01 -9.05 27.44
CA GLY A 271 -10.45 -7.79 26.83
C GLY A 271 -9.68 -6.55 27.33
N LYS A 272 -8.68 -6.73 28.20
CA LYS A 272 -7.89 -5.60 28.73
C LYS A 272 -7.04 -4.99 27.63
N ARG A 273 -7.03 -3.65 27.54
CA ARG A 273 -6.17 -2.91 26.61
C ARG A 273 -4.69 -3.11 26.93
N LEU A 274 -3.95 -3.64 25.97
CA LEU A 274 -2.49 -3.79 26.00
C LEU A 274 -1.81 -2.49 25.54
N TRP A 275 -2.26 -1.92 24.43
CA TRP A 275 -1.78 -0.64 23.91
C TRP A 275 -2.89 0.06 23.10
N ARG A 276 -2.68 1.35 22.83
CA ARG A 276 -3.46 2.12 21.84
C ARG A 276 -2.58 3.09 21.06
N VAL A 277 -3.01 3.42 19.86
CA VAL A 277 -2.40 4.46 19.01
C VAL A 277 -3.45 5.52 18.72
N ASP A 278 -3.07 6.78 18.89
CA ASP A 278 -3.94 7.94 18.66
C ASP A 278 -3.75 8.46 17.23
N HIS A 279 -4.85 8.50 16.48
CA HIS A 279 -4.97 9.10 15.14
C HIS A 279 -5.87 10.35 15.18
N GLU A 280 -6.02 10.94 16.37
CA GLU A 280 -6.72 12.17 16.65
C GLU A 280 -8.21 12.10 16.27
N VAL A 281 -8.61 12.88 15.28
CA VAL A 281 -10.00 12.97 14.81
C VAL A 281 -10.34 11.92 13.76
N SER A 282 -9.33 11.29 13.14
CA SER A 282 -9.52 10.42 11.98
C SER A 282 -10.04 9.04 12.35
N TRP A 283 -11.16 8.62 11.76
CA TRP A 283 -11.69 7.28 11.97
C TRP A 283 -10.74 6.17 11.52
N ILE A 284 -10.73 5.07 12.28
CA ILE A 284 -10.04 3.82 11.93
C ILE A 284 -11.10 2.76 11.63
N ILE A 285 -11.54 2.72 10.37
CA ILE A 285 -12.66 1.88 9.92
C ILE A 285 -12.26 0.78 8.95
N SER A 286 -11.03 0.83 8.45
CA SER A 286 -10.44 -0.28 7.72
C SER A 286 -10.14 -1.42 8.71
N ALA A 287 -10.45 -2.66 8.32
CA ALA A 287 -9.93 -3.81 9.05
C ALA A 287 -8.41 -3.82 8.92
N VAL A 288 -7.69 -4.16 9.98
CA VAL A 288 -6.22 -4.19 9.94
C VAL A 288 -5.70 -5.47 9.29
N ALA A 289 -4.51 -5.42 8.70
CA ALA A 289 -3.77 -6.59 8.24
C ALA A 289 -2.51 -6.78 9.10
N VAL A 290 -2.09 -8.04 9.31
CA VAL A 290 -0.86 -8.34 10.06
C VAL A 290 0.02 -9.31 9.29
N LYS A 291 1.32 -9.05 9.31
CA LYS A 291 2.34 -10.03 8.95
C LYS A 291 3.52 -9.87 9.88
N ASP A 292 3.98 -10.99 10.44
CA ASP A 292 5.01 -11.05 11.46
C ASP A 292 4.65 -10.13 12.65
N ASN A 293 5.37 -9.02 12.80
CA ASN A 293 5.18 -8.04 13.87
C ASN A 293 4.68 -6.67 13.34
N ILE A 294 4.25 -6.61 12.07
CA ILE A 294 3.82 -5.38 11.39
C ILE A 294 2.30 -5.42 11.20
N VAL A 295 1.60 -4.47 11.82
CA VAL A 295 0.15 -4.26 11.68
C VAL A 295 -0.09 -3.05 10.80
N VAL A 296 -0.88 -3.19 9.75
CA VAL A 296 -1.15 -2.12 8.77
C VAL A 296 -2.63 -1.73 8.80
N THR A 297 -2.89 -0.42 8.77
CA THR A 297 -4.24 0.15 8.76
C THR A 297 -4.32 1.37 7.83
N GLY A 298 -5.46 1.57 7.19
CA GLY A 298 -5.84 2.82 6.52
C GLY A 298 -6.69 3.70 7.44
N THR A 299 -6.72 5.01 7.17
CA THR A 299 -7.48 5.98 7.95
C THR A 299 -8.49 6.75 7.10
N SER A 300 -9.53 7.28 7.73
CA SER A 300 -10.45 8.24 7.11
C SER A 300 -9.76 9.59 6.91
N ASP A 301 -10.16 10.62 7.66
CA ASP A 301 -9.81 12.03 7.47
C ASP A 301 -8.32 12.35 7.68
N GLY A 302 -7.56 11.41 8.21
CA GLY A 302 -6.11 11.49 8.27
C GLY A 302 -5.42 11.37 6.90
N HIS A 303 -6.08 10.75 5.92
CA HIS A 303 -5.53 10.48 4.57
C HIS A 303 -4.15 9.81 4.62
N PHE A 304 -4.00 8.73 5.40
CA PHE A 304 -2.78 7.95 5.40
C PHE A 304 -3.01 6.45 5.62
N VAL A 305 -2.00 5.68 5.23
CA VAL A 305 -1.79 4.30 5.63
C VAL A 305 -0.67 4.29 6.67
N GLN A 306 -0.82 3.53 7.74
CA GLN A 306 0.18 3.43 8.80
C GLN A 306 0.51 1.97 9.08
N ALA A 307 1.77 1.70 9.39
CA ALA A 307 2.15 0.48 10.09
C ALA A 307 2.60 0.77 11.52
N VAL A 308 2.21 -0.14 12.41
CA VAL A 308 2.62 -0.16 13.81
C VAL A 308 3.16 -1.52 14.20
N ASP A 309 4.03 -1.53 15.20
CA ASP A 309 4.53 -2.74 15.83
C ASP A 309 3.41 -3.46 16.61
N LEU A 310 3.19 -4.75 16.34
CA LEU A 310 2.11 -5.54 16.94
C LEU A 310 2.18 -5.61 18.48
N ASN A 311 3.38 -5.55 19.05
CA ASN A 311 3.58 -5.74 20.49
C ASN A 311 3.50 -4.45 21.30
N SER A 312 3.91 -3.33 20.71
CA SER A 312 4.02 -2.04 21.40
C SER A 312 3.07 -0.96 20.88
N GLY A 313 2.50 -1.11 19.68
CA GLY A 313 1.76 -0.06 18.99
C GLY A 313 2.65 1.07 18.46
N LYS A 314 3.98 0.97 18.56
CA LYS A 314 4.89 2.01 18.06
C LYS A 314 4.77 2.12 16.54
N GLN A 315 4.62 3.35 16.04
CA GLN A 315 4.64 3.61 14.60
C GLN A 315 5.96 3.15 13.98
N LEU A 316 5.87 2.32 12.94
CA LEU A 316 6.98 1.88 12.11
C LEU A 316 7.15 2.80 10.90
N TRP A 317 6.05 3.10 10.21
CA TRP A 317 6.02 4.05 9.10
C TRP A 317 4.60 4.62 8.91
N LYS A 318 4.52 5.71 8.15
CA LYS A 318 3.27 6.36 7.74
C LYS A 318 3.42 6.86 6.29
N TYR A 319 2.45 6.55 5.44
CA TYR A 319 2.38 6.98 4.04
C TYR A 319 1.11 7.81 3.83
N HIS A 320 1.25 9.06 3.41
CA HIS A 320 0.12 9.93 3.12
C HIS A 320 -0.46 9.64 1.73
N THR A 321 -1.76 9.37 1.68
CA THR A 321 -2.55 9.21 0.45
C THR A 321 -3.16 10.55 0.03
N VAL A 322 -3.72 10.60 -1.17
CA VAL A 322 -4.38 11.83 -1.65
C VAL A 322 -5.74 11.99 -0.96
N ASN A 323 -6.45 10.89 -0.70
CA ASN A 323 -7.76 10.88 -0.08
C ASN A 323 -7.88 9.80 1.00
N VAL A 324 -9.07 9.66 1.58
CA VAL A 324 -9.39 8.71 2.65
C VAL A 324 -9.18 7.25 2.21
N VAL A 325 -8.83 6.42 3.19
CA VAL A 325 -8.48 5.00 3.02
C VAL A 325 -9.40 4.15 3.88
N TRP A 326 -10.60 3.88 3.35
CA TRP A 326 -11.60 3.04 4.03
C TRP A 326 -11.46 1.55 3.65
N SER A 327 -10.82 1.28 2.52
CA SER A 327 -10.44 -0.06 2.09
C SER A 327 -9.52 -0.71 3.13
N SER A 328 -9.68 -2.01 3.37
CA SER A 328 -8.76 -2.75 4.25
C SER A 328 -7.49 -3.13 3.48
N PRO A 329 -6.30 -3.14 4.10
CA PRO A 329 -5.08 -3.61 3.45
C PRO A 329 -5.09 -5.13 3.27
N ILE A 330 -4.36 -5.59 2.26
CA ILE A 330 -3.95 -6.98 2.09
C ILE A 330 -2.42 -7.03 2.01
N ILE A 331 -1.80 -7.98 2.71
CA ILE A 331 -0.35 -8.15 2.70
C ILE A 331 -0.01 -9.38 1.86
N ASP A 332 0.83 -9.18 0.85
CA ASP A 332 1.34 -10.25 0.00
C ASP A 332 2.86 -10.13 -0.13
N GLY A 333 3.58 -11.14 0.35
CA GLY A 333 5.04 -11.08 0.45
C GLY A 333 5.51 -9.87 1.28
N ASP A 334 6.28 -8.99 0.66
CA ASP A 334 6.79 -7.74 1.22
C ASP A 334 5.97 -6.52 0.80
N LYS A 335 4.73 -6.71 0.32
CA LYS A 335 3.88 -5.64 -0.22
C LYS A 335 2.56 -5.53 0.52
N VAL A 336 2.04 -4.31 0.57
CA VAL A 336 0.70 -3.97 1.05
C VAL A 336 -0.10 -3.43 -0.12
N TYR A 337 -1.28 -4.00 -0.40
CA TYR A 337 -2.23 -3.41 -1.34
C TYR A 337 -3.43 -2.84 -0.62
N ILE A 338 -3.88 -1.66 -1.03
CA ILE A 338 -4.99 -0.96 -0.38
C ILE A 338 -5.67 0.03 -1.34
N GLY A 339 -7.00 0.07 -1.32
CA GLY A 339 -7.81 0.99 -2.09
C GLY A 339 -7.99 2.35 -1.40
N SER A 340 -8.31 3.38 -2.18
CA SER A 340 -8.47 4.74 -1.69
C SER A 340 -9.59 5.49 -2.43
N HIS A 341 -10.10 6.57 -1.83
CA HIS A 341 -11.21 7.33 -2.41
C HIS A 341 -10.83 8.20 -3.61
N GLU A 342 -9.55 8.41 -3.89
CA GLU A 342 -9.09 8.97 -5.17
C GLU A 342 -9.13 7.96 -6.32
N GLY A 343 -9.57 6.73 -6.08
CA GLY A 343 -9.60 5.67 -7.09
C GLY A 343 -8.27 4.94 -7.29
N ALA A 344 -7.29 5.17 -6.42
CA ALA A 344 -6.03 4.45 -6.48
C ALA A 344 -6.12 3.12 -5.72
N VAL A 345 -5.66 2.04 -6.36
CA VAL A 345 -5.20 0.82 -5.69
C VAL A 345 -3.69 0.96 -5.50
N TYR A 346 -3.27 1.28 -4.28
CA TYR A 346 -1.87 1.43 -3.93
C TYR A 346 -1.19 0.07 -3.73
N CYS A 347 0.11 0.04 -4.02
CA CYS A 347 1.04 -1.00 -3.59
C CYS A 347 2.18 -0.32 -2.82
N LEU A 348 2.31 -0.62 -1.54
CA LEU A 348 3.35 -0.09 -0.65
C LEU A 348 4.31 -1.20 -0.24
N ASP A 349 5.56 -0.86 0.03
CA ASP A 349 6.52 -1.76 0.67
C ASP A 349 6.14 -1.94 2.16
N LEU A 350 6.04 -3.20 2.61
CA LEU A 350 5.57 -3.55 3.95
C LEU A 350 6.49 -3.03 5.06
N LYS A 351 7.80 -2.96 4.81
CA LYS A 351 8.78 -2.60 5.84
C LYS A 351 8.98 -1.10 5.96
N THR A 352 8.87 -0.38 4.86
CA THR A 352 9.20 1.05 4.76
C THR A 352 7.99 1.94 4.54
N GLY A 353 6.86 1.40 4.10
CA GLY A 353 5.67 2.16 3.73
C GLY A 353 5.79 2.91 2.41
N ARG A 354 6.91 2.79 1.70
CA ARG A 354 7.13 3.49 0.44
C ARG A 354 6.16 2.98 -0.63
N LYS A 355 5.53 3.89 -1.38
CA LYS A 355 4.77 3.53 -2.58
C LYS A 355 5.68 2.90 -3.62
N LEU A 356 5.39 1.65 -3.97
CA LEU A 356 6.02 0.88 -5.03
C LEU A 356 5.30 1.08 -6.36
N THR A 357 3.97 1.02 -6.38
CA THR A 357 3.18 1.30 -7.59
C THR A 357 1.75 1.67 -7.20
N SER A 358 0.94 2.06 -8.16
CA SER A 358 -0.50 2.16 -8.01
C SER A 358 -1.20 1.85 -9.34
N PHE A 359 -2.47 1.47 -9.28
CA PHE A 359 -3.37 1.42 -10.41
C PHE A 359 -4.51 2.42 -10.20
N GLN A 360 -4.91 3.14 -11.24
CA GLN A 360 -5.96 4.16 -11.16
C GLN A 360 -7.26 3.64 -11.78
N THR A 361 -8.31 3.52 -10.97
CA THR A 361 -9.70 3.29 -11.43
C THR A 361 -10.36 4.63 -11.79
N GLY A 362 -11.59 4.58 -12.32
CA GLY A 362 -12.38 5.76 -12.66
C GLY A 362 -13.15 6.36 -11.48
N GLY A 363 -13.19 5.70 -10.32
CA GLY A 363 -13.96 6.11 -9.15
C GLY A 363 -13.42 5.54 -7.84
N ILE A 364 -14.09 5.84 -6.71
CA ILE A 364 -13.65 5.43 -5.36
C ILE A 364 -13.40 3.92 -5.28
N VAL A 365 -12.24 3.50 -4.75
CA VAL A 365 -12.00 2.10 -4.39
C VAL A 365 -12.35 1.90 -2.91
N PHE A 366 -13.64 1.72 -2.64
CA PHE A 366 -14.16 1.35 -1.33
C PHE A 366 -13.89 -0.13 -1.03
N SER A 367 -14.05 -0.97 -2.04
CA SER A 367 -13.84 -2.40 -1.88
C SER A 367 -12.39 -2.70 -1.48
N SER A 368 -12.24 -3.83 -0.81
CA SER A 368 -10.96 -4.31 -0.33
C SER A 368 -10.25 -5.14 -1.40
N PRO A 369 -8.98 -4.87 -1.75
CA PRO A 369 -8.23 -5.69 -2.70
C PRO A 369 -8.13 -7.14 -2.26
N VAL A 370 -8.34 -8.08 -3.19
CA VAL A 370 -8.19 -9.52 -2.96
C VAL A 370 -7.28 -10.12 -4.01
N ILE A 371 -6.30 -10.91 -3.60
CA ILE A 371 -5.35 -11.55 -4.51
C ILE A 371 -5.73 -13.03 -4.66
N ASP A 372 -5.59 -13.59 -5.86
CA ASP A 372 -5.62 -15.04 -6.08
C ASP A 372 -4.64 -15.38 -7.21
N GLY A 373 -3.50 -15.97 -6.84
CA GLY A 373 -2.45 -16.31 -7.79
C GLY A 373 -1.90 -15.07 -8.52
N HIS A 374 -2.15 -14.98 -9.82
CA HIS A 374 -1.59 -13.94 -10.69
C HIS A 374 -2.54 -12.75 -10.90
N LEU A 375 -3.65 -12.66 -10.15
CA LEU A 375 -4.61 -11.56 -10.25
C LEU A 375 -4.90 -10.92 -8.89
N LEU A 376 -5.13 -9.62 -8.91
CA LEU A 376 -5.71 -8.84 -7.81
C LEU A 376 -7.05 -8.26 -8.26
N TYR A 377 -8.09 -8.42 -7.45
CA TYR A 377 -9.44 -7.94 -7.71
C TYR A 377 -9.78 -6.73 -6.85
N ALA A 378 -10.36 -5.70 -7.45
CA ALA A 378 -10.85 -4.51 -6.76
C ALA A 378 -12.11 -3.96 -7.46
N GLY A 379 -13.20 -3.85 -6.72
CA GLY A 379 -14.41 -3.12 -7.12
C GLY A 379 -14.28 -1.62 -6.86
N SER A 380 -14.90 -0.83 -7.74
CA SER A 380 -14.87 0.63 -7.72
C SER A 380 -16.29 1.21 -7.82
N ASP A 381 -16.46 2.43 -7.32
CA ASP A 381 -17.71 3.19 -7.41
C ASP A 381 -18.00 3.68 -8.85
N ASP A 382 -17.05 3.57 -9.77
CA ASP A 382 -17.28 3.75 -11.21
C ASP A 382 -18.10 2.63 -11.87
N GLY A 383 -18.46 1.60 -11.10
CA GLY A 383 -19.27 0.48 -11.56
C GLY A 383 -18.47 -0.72 -12.07
N PHE A 384 -17.14 -0.64 -12.10
CA PHE A 384 -16.30 -1.72 -12.59
C PHE A 384 -15.72 -2.59 -11.47
N LEU A 385 -15.71 -3.90 -11.71
CA LEU A 385 -14.79 -4.82 -11.06
C LEU A 385 -13.53 -4.93 -11.92
N TYR A 386 -12.40 -4.54 -11.36
CA TYR A 386 -11.09 -4.67 -12.00
C TYR A 386 -10.41 -5.96 -11.56
N ALA A 387 -9.83 -6.68 -12.51
CA ALA A 387 -8.81 -7.69 -12.26
C ALA A 387 -7.47 -7.17 -12.80
N LEU A 388 -6.50 -7.04 -11.90
CA LEU A 388 -5.18 -6.50 -12.17
C LEU A 388 -4.17 -7.64 -12.23
N LYS A 389 -3.26 -7.60 -13.19
CA LYS A 389 -2.12 -8.51 -13.33
C LYS A 389 -0.82 -7.78 -13.02
N PRO A 390 0.27 -8.50 -12.71
CA PRO A 390 1.59 -7.93 -12.63
C PRO A 390 1.97 -7.25 -13.94
N GLY A 391 2.29 -5.96 -13.89
CA GLY A 391 2.80 -5.20 -15.05
C GLY A 391 4.30 -4.95 -14.99
N MET A 392 4.85 -4.49 -16.12
CA MET A 392 6.26 -4.07 -16.22
C MET A 392 6.46 -2.67 -15.66
N GLY A 393 6.22 -2.49 -14.37
CA GLY A 393 6.43 -1.23 -13.65
C GLY A 393 7.24 -1.49 -12.38
N HIS A 394 8.54 -1.71 -12.56
CA HIS A 394 9.45 -2.11 -11.50
C HIS A 394 9.77 -0.95 -10.54
N PHE A 395 9.35 -1.08 -9.29
CA PHE A 395 10.26 -0.80 -8.18
C PHE A 395 10.72 -2.15 -7.65
N SER A 396 11.73 -2.74 -8.31
CA SER A 396 12.49 -3.81 -7.68
C SER A 396 13.13 -3.23 -6.42
N PRO A 397 13.16 -3.92 -5.26
CA PRO A 397 14.11 -3.56 -4.21
C PRO A 397 15.50 -3.59 -4.84
N THR A 398 16.04 -2.40 -5.13
CA THR A 398 17.24 -2.29 -5.95
C THR A 398 18.40 -2.93 -5.17
N THR A 399 19.16 -3.79 -5.84
CA THR A 399 20.50 -4.18 -5.33
C THR A 399 21.49 -3.03 -5.47
N ALA A 400 21.02 -1.91 -6.03
CA ALA A 400 21.80 -0.75 -6.32
C ALA A 400 22.47 -0.18 -5.06
N ARG A 401 23.71 0.23 -5.24
CA ARG A 401 24.48 0.89 -4.20
C ARG A 401 24.04 2.36 -4.15
N LYS A 402 23.43 2.75 -3.04
CA LYS A 402 22.80 4.07 -2.87
C LYS A 402 23.62 4.91 -1.91
N TYR A 403 24.03 6.09 -2.37
CA TYR A 403 24.87 6.98 -1.59
C TYR A 403 24.32 8.39 -1.58
N VAL A 404 24.48 9.07 -0.44
CA VAL A 404 24.25 10.51 -0.33
C VAL A 404 25.57 11.17 0.05
N PHE A 405 26.01 12.13 -0.76
CA PHE A 405 27.19 12.92 -0.45
C PHE A 405 26.80 14.17 0.35
N TRP A 406 27.51 14.38 1.46
CA TRP A 406 27.43 15.58 2.28
C TRP A 406 28.71 15.79 3.08
N ASP A 407 29.31 16.97 2.95
CA ASP A 407 30.47 17.40 3.75
C ASP A 407 30.05 18.42 4.82
N GLU A 408 30.40 18.14 6.08
CA GLU A 408 30.09 18.98 7.25
C GLU A 408 30.65 20.40 7.16
N GLY A 409 31.62 20.63 6.28
CA GLY A 409 32.22 21.92 6.09
C GLY A 409 31.46 22.90 5.19
N ILE A 410 30.46 22.49 4.42
CA ILE A 410 29.91 23.34 3.34
C ILE A 410 28.38 23.41 3.45
N PRO A 411 27.83 24.45 4.10
CA PRO A 411 26.38 24.58 4.22
C PRO A 411 25.74 24.86 2.85
N ALA A 412 24.65 24.19 2.54
CA ALA A 412 23.77 24.65 1.47
C ALA A 412 22.99 25.88 1.97
N PRO A 413 22.64 26.84 1.09
CA PRO A 413 21.71 27.89 1.46
C PRO A 413 20.42 27.27 2.03
N ASN A 414 19.96 27.79 3.16
CA ASN A 414 18.60 27.61 3.68
C ASN A 414 18.25 26.20 4.23
N GLY A 415 19.26 25.37 4.55
CA GLY A 415 19.08 24.13 5.34
C GLY A 415 18.47 22.93 4.60
N ASN A 416 18.31 23.02 3.28
CA ASN A 416 17.81 21.91 2.45
C ASN A 416 18.73 20.69 2.46
N ASP A 417 20.04 20.87 2.61
CA ASP A 417 21.02 19.78 2.73
C ASP A 417 20.72 18.88 3.93
N ILE A 418 20.34 19.45 5.08
CA ILE A 418 20.00 18.71 6.30
C ILE A 418 18.78 17.82 6.06
N ARG A 419 17.77 18.37 5.40
CA ARG A 419 16.49 17.69 5.12
C ARG A 419 16.70 16.54 4.13
N ILE A 420 17.41 16.81 3.04
CA ILE A 420 17.69 15.83 1.97
C ILE A 420 18.57 14.69 2.52
N ARG A 421 19.66 15.00 3.24
CA ARG A 421 20.55 13.96 3.77
C ARG A 421 19.85 13.09 4.79
N LYS A 422 19.03 13.69 5.68
CA LYS A 422 18.27 12.93 6.68
C LYS A 422 17.29 12.01 5.98
N TYR A 423 16.50 12.55 5.05
CA TYR A 423 15.54 11.78 4.27
C TYR A 423 16.21 10.60 3.55
N LEU A 424 17.31 10.83 2.83
CA LEU A 424 18.00 9.77 2.09
C LEU A 424 18.63 8.71 2.99
N THR A 425 19.23 9.12 4.11
CA THR A 425 19.80 8.18 5.10
C THR A 425 18.70 7.32 5.72
N ASP A 426 17.57 7.93 6.08
CA ASP A 426 16.38 7.22 6.57
C ASP A 426 15.81 6.25 5.50
N ASN A 427 16.11 6.48 4.22
CA ASN A 427 15.73 5.64 3.07
C ASN A 427 16.87 4.71 2.57
N GLY A 428 17.85 4.44 3.43
CA GLY A 428 18.89 3.43 3.21
C GLY A 428 20.06 3.85 2.32
N TYR A 429 20.25 5.16 2.10
CA TYR A 429 21.43 5.68 1.41
C TYR A 429 22.61 5.75 2.39
N LYS A 430 23.78 5.26 1.96
CA LYS A 430 25.02 5.36 2.73
C LYS A 430 25.60 6.76 2.59
N ARG A 431 25.92 7.40 3.72
CA ARG A 431 26.55 8.73 3.72
C ARG A 431 28.01 8.67 3.26
N LEU A 432 28.38 9.58 2.36
CA LEU A 432 29.75 9.83 1.92
C LEU A 432 30.22 11.21 2.40
N ASP A 433 31.39 11.25 3.04
CA ASP A 433 32.20 12.46 3.20
C ASP A 433 33.12 12.64 1.98
N LYS A 434 33.87 13.75 1.92
CA LYS A 434 34.79 14.04 0.80
C LYS A 434 35.77 12.90 0.52
N GLY A 435 36.42 12.37 1.56
CA GLY A 435 37.41 11.29 1.40
C GLY A 435 36.79 10.01 0.83
N LYS A 436 35.62 9.60 1.36
CA LYS A 436 34.89 8.44 0.87
C LYS A 436 34.38 8.62 -0.56
N LEU A 437 33.91 9.81 -0.91
CA LEU A 437 33.45 10.13 -2.27
C LEU A 437 34.59 10.00 -3.28
N VAL A 438 35.73 10.64 -3.01
CA VAL A 438 36.90 10.61 -3.91
C VAL A 438 37.38 9.18 -4.13
N LYS A 439 37.47 8.39 -3.04
CA LYS A 439 37.85 6.98 -3.14
C LYS A 439 36.84 6.17 -3.96
N LEU A 440 35.55 6.30 -3.66
CA LEU A 440 34.49 5.55 -4.32
C LEU A 440 34.46 5.83 -5.84
N ILE A 441 34.47 7.10 -6.25
CA ILE A 441 34.38 7.49 -7.67
C ILE A 441 35.62 7.00 -8.47
N ALA A 442 36.77 6.84 -7.83
CA ALA A 442 37.99 6.34 -8.49
C ALA A 442 38.02 4.81 -8.67
N GLU A 443 37.17 4.05 -7.96
CA GLU A 443 37.13 2.59 -8.05
C GLU A 443 36.40 2.13 -9.34
N LYS A 444 37.06 1.28 -10.14
CA LYS A 444 36.61 0.87 -11.49
C LYS A 444 35.19 0.29 -11.52
N ASP A 445 34.83 -0.49 -10.49
CA ASP A 445 33.55 -1.21 -10.42
C ASP A 445 32.51 -0.49 -9.54
N SER A 446 32.80 0.72 -9.05
CA SER A 446 31.88 1.43 -8.16
C SER A 446 30.65 2.01 -8.88
N ALA A 447 30.78 2.24 -10.18
CA ALA A 447 29.77 2.85 -11.05
C ALA A 447 28.60 1.91 -11.38
N GLU A 448 28.83 0.59 -11.38
CA GLU A 448 27.80 -0.36 -11.79
C GLU A 448 26.61 -0.35 -10.81
N ASN A 449 25.41 -0.10 -11.35
CA ASN A 449 24.17 -0.08 -10.57
C ASN A 449 24.29 0.78 -9.29
N ALA A 450 24.86 1.98 -9.41
CA ALA A 450 25.11 2.87 -8.28
C ALA A 450 24.60 4.29 -8.53
N VAL A 451 24.06 4.91 -7.48
CA VAL A 451 23.62 6.30 -7.50
C VAL A 451 24.22 7.08 -6.33
N ILE A 452 24.74 8.26 -6.64
CA ILE A 452 25.21 9.24 -5.66
C ILE A 452 24.34 10.48 -5.78
N VAL A 453 23.58 10.78 -4.72
CA VAL A 453 22.78 12.02 -4.63
C VAL A 453 23.60 13.05 -3.85
N PHE A 454 23.77 14.22 -4.44
CA PHE A 454 24.46 15.35 -3.81
C PHE A 454 23.44 16.21 -3.07
N ALA A 455 23.47 16.13 -1.73
CA ALA A 455 22.66 16.99 -0.88
C ALA A 455 23.25 18.41 -0.72
N THR A 456 24.51 18.60 -1.15
CA THR A 456 25.22 19.88 -1.17
C THR A 456 25.44 20.36 -2.59
N ASN A 457 25.47 21.67 -2.79
CA ASN A 457 25.81 22.27 -4.09
C ASN A 457 27.33 22.34 -4.31
N PHE A 458 28.10 21.31 -3.92
CA PHE A 458 29.57 21.29 -3.95
C PHE A 458 30.11 19.99 -4.55
N PHE A 459 31.08 20.11 -5.46
CA PHE A 459 31.93 19.03 -5.91
C PHE A 459 33.36 19.25 -5.42
N PRO A 460 34.01 18.24 -4.82
CA PRO A 460 35.43 18.29 -4.57
C PRO A 460 36.22 18.50 -5.87
N ASP A 461 37.21 19.39 -5.86
CA ASP A 461 38.08 19.64 -7.01
C ASP A 461 38.73 18.34 -7.51
N GLU A 462 39.06 17.42 -6.60
CA GLU A 462 39.69 16.14 -6.91
C GLU A 462 38.87 15.27 -7.88
N ILE A 463 37.54 15.38 -7.86
CA ILE A 463 36.70 14.57 -8.75
C ILE A 463 36.42 15.24 -10.10
N THR A 464 36.64 16.56 -10.21
CA THR A 464 36.37 17.34 -11.43
C THR A 464 37.64 17.76 -12.17
N LYS A 465 38.81 17.68 -11.52
CA LYS A 465 40.11 18.00 -12.11
C LYS A 465 40.35 17.18 -13.38
N GLY A 466 40.85 17.85 -14.42
CA GLY A 466 41.08 17.25 -15.74
C GLY A 466 39.86 17.30 -16.65
N GLU A 467 38.76 17.94 -16.23
CA GLU A 467 37.59 18.23 -17.05
C GLU A 467 36.98 16.95 -17.65
N LYS A 468 36.95 16.79 -18.98
CA LYS A 468 36.46 15.58 -19.65
C LYS A 468 37.24 14.32 -19.30
N SER A 469 38.47 14.45 -18.82
CA SER A 469 39.30 13.34 -18.34
C SER A 469 39.22 13.11 -16.82
N SER A 470 38.33 13.85 -16.14
CA SER A 470 38.14 13.74 -14.70
C SER A 470 37.61 12.36 -14.25
N THR A 471 37.79 12.06 -12.97
CA THR A 471 37.26 10.83 -12.36
C THR A 471 35.73 10.84 -12.31
N LEU A 472 35.08 12.00 -12.19
CA LEU A 472 33.63 12.16 -12.35
C LEU A 472 33.16 11.68 -13.73
N CYS A 473 33.79 12.17 -14.81
CA CYS A 473 33.46 11.75 -16.17
C CYS A 473 33.72 10.26 -16.37
N SER A 474 34.83 9.74 -15.85
CA SER A 474 35.15 8.31 -15.91
C SER A 474 34.08 7.46 -15.21
N TYR A 475 33.61 7.87 -14.03
CA TYR A 475 32.53 7.21 -13.29
C TYR A 475 31.19 7.23 -14.05
N LEU A 476 30.83 8.37 -14.64
CA LEU A 476 29.61 8.51 -15.46
C LEU A 476 29.69 7.62 -16.72
N ASN A 477 30.83 7.60 -17.41
CA ASN A 477 31.07 6.75 -18.59
C ASN A 477 31.04 5.26 -18.25
N ALA A 478 31.43 4.88 -17.03
CA ALA A 478 31.35 3.51 -16.51
C ALA A 478 29.93 3.09 -16.09
N GLY A 479 28.91 3.96 -16.26
CA GLY A 479 27.52 3.65 -15.96
C GLY A 479 27.03 4.15 -14.60
N GLY A 480 27.82 4.98 -13.92
CA GLY A 480 27.44 5.61 -12.66
C GLY A 480 26.35 6.66 -12.84
N LYS A 481 25.57 6.89 -11.78
CA LYS A 481 24.54 7.92 -11.74
C LYS A 481 24.84 8.97 -10.68
N ILE A 482 24.77 10.23 -11.08
CA ILE A 482 24.89 11.40 -10.20
C ILE A 482 23.57 12.17 -10.26
N VAL A 483 23.02 12.51 -9.09
CA VAL A 483 21.83 13.35 -8.99
C VAL A 483 22.17 14.58 -8.15
N VAL A 484 21.95 15.76 -8.72
CA VAL A 484 22.08 17.04 -8.02
C VAL A 484 20.70 17.63 -7.79
N THR A 485 20.43 18.10 -6.57
CA THR A 485 19.09 18.48 -6.11
C THR A 485 18.85 19.99 -6.02
N ALA A 486 19.85 20.77 -6.39
CA ALA A 486 19.80 22.23 -6.48
C ALA A 486 20.86 22.67 -7.50
N THR A 487 21.28 23.94 -7.49
CA THR A 487 22.22 24.49 -8.49
C THR A 487 23.41 23.57 -8.73
N ASP A 488 23.63 23.24 -10.00
CA ASP A 488 24.73 22.38 -10.45
C ASP A 488 26.04 22.79 -9.75
N PRO A 489 26.65 21.90 -8.94
CA PRO A 489 27.90 22.22 -8.26
C PRO A 489 29.02 22.68 -9.19
N LEU A 490 29.02 22.27 -10.47
CA LEU A 490 30.04 22.66 -11.44
C LEU A 490 29.98 24.14 -11.81
N VAL A 491 28.83 24.81 -11.68
CA VAL A 491 28.74 26.25 -11.94
C VAL A 491 29.23 27.09 -10.75
N LEU A 492 29.50 26.46 -9.61
CA LEU A 492 29.91 27.11 -8.37
C LEU A 492 31.38 26.79 -8.05
N LYS A 493 32.19 27.82 -7.87
CA LYS A 493 33.55 27.68 -7.33
C LYS A 493 33.51 27.93 -5.82
N TYR A 494 33.90 26.91 -5.06
CA TYR A 494 33.97 26.98 -3.62
C TYR A 494 35.39 27.24 -3.16
N ASP A 495 35.52 28.11 -2.15
CA ASP A 495 36.75 28.24 -1.41
C ASP A 495 36.69 27.30 -0.21
N THR A 496 37.56 26.31 -0.21
CA THR A 496 37.63 25.28 0.86
C THR A 496 38.13 25.85 2.19
N LYS A 497 38.87 26.96 2.18
CA LYS A 497 39.32 27.68 3.38
C LYS A 497 38.17 28.47 4.00
N TYR A 498 37.40 29.20 3.20
CA TYR A 498 36.28 30.03 3.68
C TYR A 498 34.94 29.32 3.73
N LYS A 499 34.87 28.08 3.22
CA LYS A 499 33.66 27.24 3.23
C LYS A 499 32.46 27.93 2.55
N SER A 500 32.72 28.69 1.50
CA SER A 500 31.73 29.52 0.83
C SER A 500 31.92 29.53 -0.70
N VAL A 501 30.84 29.87 -1.41
CA VAL A 501 30.92 30.15 -2.85
C VAL A 501 31.64 31.47 -3.05
N VAL A 502 32.75 31.44 -3.79
CA VAL A 502 33.57 32.64 -4.06
C VAL A 502 33.47 33.13 -5.49
N LEU A 503 33.06 32.27 -6.43
CA LEU A 503 32.89 32.64 -7.83
C LEU A 503 31.89 31.69 -8.51
N ARG A 504 31.27 32.14 -9.59
CA ARG A 504 30.52 31.26 -10.51
C ARG A 504 31.32 31.04 -11.78
N SER A 505 31.42 29.80 -12.24
CA SER A 505 32.21 29.42 -13.41
C SER A 505 31.41 28.58 -14.39
N PHE A 506 30.57 29.23 -15.19
CA PHE A 506 29.72 28.55 -16.17
C PHE A 506 30.49 27.85 -17.29
N LEU A 507 31.64 28.39 -17.70
CA LEU A 507 32.52 27.78 -18.69
C LEU A 507 33.16 26.48 -18.18
N TYR A 508 33.37 26.37 -16.86
CA TYR A 508 33.93 25.17 -16.25
C TYR A 508 32.94 24.01 -16.25
N ALA A 509 31.66 24.27 -16.01
CA ALA A 509 30.62 23.23 -16.11
C ALA A 509 30.52 22.66 -17.54
N ASP A 510 30.63 23.51 -18.57
CA ASP A 510 30.68 23.08 -19.97
C ASP A 510 31.90 22.18 -20.25
N SER A 511 33.08 22.56 -19.74
CA SER A 511 34.30 21.77 -19.98
C SER A 511 34.24 20.36 -19.37
N VAL A 512 33.47 20.16 -18.30
CA VAL A 512 33.33 18.85 -17.62
C VAL A 512 32.23 18.00 -18.24
N ILE A 513 30.97 18.46 -18.26
CA ILE A 513 29.81 17.64 -18.67
C ILE A 513 29.23 17.98 -20.04
N GLY A 514 29.80 18.98 -20.74
CA GLY A 514 29.37 19.37 -22.08
C GLY A 514 27.98 20.01 -22.13
N ILE A 515 27.58 20.67 -21.04
CA ILE A 515 26.36 21.46 -20.95
C ILE A 515 26.76 22.94 -20.91
N LYS A 516 26.33 23.72 -21.90
CA LYS A 516 26.65 25.14 -21.98
C LYS A 516 25.72 25.94 -21.09
N TYR A 517 26.32 26.56 -20.08
CA TYR A 517 25.67 27.53 -19.17
C TYR A 517 26.18 28.98 -19.36
N GLY A 518 27.09 29.21 -20.32
CA GLY A 518 28.07 30.32 -20.40
C GLY A 518 27.56 31.78 -20.52
N PRO A 519 28.50 32.75 -20.62
CA PRO A 519 28.24 34.18 -20.41
C PRO A 519 27.38 34.87 -21.47
N ASP A 520 27.43 34.39 -22.72
CA ASP A 520 26.56 34.85 -23.83
C ASP A 520 25.21 34.10 -23.85
N ASP A 521 25.04 33.14 -22.95
CA ASP A 521 23.79 32.41 -22.76
C ASP A 521 22.92 33.14 -21.73
N LEU A 522 22.22 34.19 -22.19
CA LEU A 522 21.27 34.99 -21.39
C LEU A 522 20.07 34.18 -20.84
N ARG A 523 19.99 32.88 -21.14
CA ARG A 523 18.96 31.97 -20.62
C ARG A 523 19.26 31.49 -19.21
N SER A 524 20.51 31.59 -18.76
CA SER A 524 21.02 30.95 -17.54
C SER A 524 20.68 31.66 -16.23
N TYR A 525 20.25 32.93 -16.25
CA TYR A 525 19.89 33.65 -15.03
C TYR A 525 18.82 34.73 -15.24
N LYS A 526 17.55 34.31 -15.33
CA LYS A 526 16.38 35.21 -15.34
C LYS A 526 15.71 35.36 -13.95
N GLY A 527 16.39 34.90 -12.89
CA GLY A 527 15.79 34.71 -11.58
C GLY A 527 15.07 33.35 -11.49
N ASN A 528 14.32 33.13 -10.41
CA ASN A 528 13.58 31.90 -10.18
C ASN A 528 12.39 31.79 -11.14
N GLN A 529 12.49 30.92 -12.15
CA GLN A 529 11.44 30.69 -13.13
C GLN A 529 10.50 29.55 -12.68
N PRO A 530 9.18 29.75 -12.68
CA PRO A 530 8.19 28.68 -12.59
C PRO A 530 8.48 27.55 -13.58
N ALA A 531 8.47 26.31 -13.11
CA ALA A 531 8.71 25.13 -13.91
C ALA A 531 7.77 23.98 -13.55
N PHE A 532 7.46 23.17 -14.56
CA PHE A 532 6.50 22.06 -14.49
C PHE A 532 7.11 20.79 -15.06
N ARG A 533 6.72 19.63 -14.51
CA ARG A 533 7.17 18.34 -15.05
C ARG A 533 6.62 18.08 -16.44
N THR A 534 7.42 17.42 -17.27
CA THR A 534 6.94 16.83 -18.53
C THR A 534 6.24 15.49 -18.24
N LYS A 535 5.60 14.89 -19.25
CA LYS A 535 5.09 13.51 -19.14
C LYS A 535 6.19 12.51 -18.76
N THR A 536 7.38 12.66 -19.35
CA THR A 536 8.56 11.86 -18.96
C THR A 536 8.97 12.14 -17.51
N GLY A 537 8.92 13.40 -17.06
CA GLY A 537 9.16 13.75 -15.66
C GLY A 537 8.18 13.08 -14.70
N GLU A 538 6.89 13.00 -15.08
CA GLU A 538 5.87 12.29 -14.32
C GLU A 538 6.16 10.79 -14.20
N GLU A 539 6.57 10.14 -15.29
CA GLU A 539 7.01 8.74 -15.29
C GLU A 539 8.22 8.52 -14.37
N TRP A 540 9.14 9.49 -14.31
CA TRP A 540 10.30 9.49 -13.40
C TRP A 540 9.93 9.87 -11.95
N GLY A 541 8.69 10.31 -11.73
CA GLY A 541 8.18 10.71 -10.42
C GLY A 541 8.61 12.09 -9.94
N VAL A 542 9.03 12.98 -10.86
CA VAL A 542 9.37 14.39 -10.59
C VAL A 542 8.14 15.14 -10.06
N GLN A 543 8.36 16.11 -9.16
CA GLN A 543 7.29 16.93 -8.61
C GLN A 543 6.55 17.74 -9.67
N SER A 544 5.29 18.12 -9.40
CA SER A 544 4.44 18.82 -10.39
C SER A 544 4.94 20.23 -10.72
N PHE A 545 5.53 20.91 -9.74
CA PHE A 545 5.89 22.32 -9.82
C PHE A 545 7.13 22.62 -8.98
N TRP A 546 7.98 23.53 -9.45
CA TRP A 546 9.09 24.12 -8.68
C TRP A 546 9.48 25.47 -9.28
N ALA A 547 10.35 26.19 -8.57
CA ALA A 547 11.00 27.38 -9.08
C ALA A 547 12.47 27.06 -9.37
N SER A 548 12.94 27.32 -10.59
CA SER A 548 14.30 27.03 -11.02
C SER A 548 15.11 28.31 -11.28
N PRO A 549 16.27 28.48 -10.64
CA PRO A 549 17.20 29.56 -10.95
C PRO A 549 18.11 29.26 -12.15
N LEU A 550 18.11 28.02 -12.68
CA LEU A 550 19.02 27.60 -13.75
C LEU A 550 18.34 26.59 -14.69
N SER A 551 18.17 26.98 -15.95
CA SER A 551 17.64 26.12 -17.01
C SER A 551 18.58 26.09 -18.20
N VAL A 552 18.50 25.04 -19.01
CA VAL A 552 19.36 24.85 -20.20
C VAL A 552 18.52 24.62 -21.45
N ASP A 553 19.15 24.76 -22.61
CA ASP A 553 18.51 24.40 -23.88
C ASP A 553 18.11 22.91 -23.87
N PRO A 554 16.83 22.56 -24.09
CA PRO A 554 16.38 21.17 -24.16
C PRO A 554 17.16 20.31 -25.15
N LYS A 555 17.76 20.90 -26.20
CA LYS A 555 18.55 20.18 -27.21
C LYS A 555 19.92 19.70 -26.70
N GLN A 556 20.40 20.22 -25.57
CA GLN A 556 21.71 19.86 -25.01
C GLN A 556 21.67 18.61 -24.13
N VAL A 557 20.48 18.18 -23.73
CA VAL A 557 20.24 17.09 -22.78
C VAL A 557 19.52 15.94 -23.47
N ASP A 558 19.70 14.72 -22.96
CA ASP A 558 19.13 13.52 -23.59
C ASP A 558 17.68 13.27 -23.15
N ILE A 559 17.33 13.70 -21.94
CA ILE A 559 15.97 13.55 -21.39
C ILE A 559 15.58 14.85 -20.70
N VAL A 560 14.42 15.37 -21.08
CA VAL A 560 13.81 16.55 -20.45
C VAL A 560 12.75 16.09 -19.46
N LEU A 561 13.03 16.27 -18.18
CA LEU A 561 12.13 15.91 -17.08
C LEU A 561 11.19 17.05 -16.68
N GLY A 562 11.60 18.30 -16.97
CA GLY A 562 10.84 19.48 -16.60
C GLY A 562 11.19 20.68 -17.45
N MET A 563 10.19 21.51 -17.72
CA MET A 563 10.31 22.73 -18.53
C MET A 563 9.92 23.94 -17.69
N ASP A 564 10.68 25.03 -17.80
CA ASP A 564 10.27 26.31 -17.26
C ASP A 564 9.27 27.04 -18.18
N GLU A 565 8.72 28.15 -17.69
CA GLU A 565 7.77 28.99 -18.42
C GLU A 565 8.30 29.59 -19.73
N ASN A 566 9.62 29.61 -19.94
CA ASN A 566 10.24 30.05 -21.19
C ASN A 566 10.54 28.90 -22.16
N GLY A 567 10.12 27.68 -21.82
CA GLY A 567 10.36 26.49 -22.64
C GLY A 567 11.80 25.97 -22.56
N LEU A 568 12.51 26.21 -21.46
CA LEU A 568 13.86 25.68 -21.22
C LEU A 568 13.82 24.49 -20.28
N ALA A 569 14.78 23.57 -20.45
CA ALA A 569 14.88 22.38 -19.62
C ALA A 569 15.39 22.75 -18.23
N SER A 570 14.49 22.66 -17.25
CA SER A 570 14.73 23.00 -15.86
C SER A 570 15.11 21.77 -15.03
N ALA A 571 14.56 20.60 -15.37
CA ALA A 571 15.01 19.31 -14.85
C ALA A 571 15.32 18.38 -16.02
N TRP A 572 16.44 17.67 -15.97
CA TRP A 572 16.96 16.95 -17.14
C TRP A 572 17.98 15.87 -16.79
N VAL A 573 18.29 15.03 -17.79
CA VAL A 573 19.32 13.99 -17.73
C VAL A 573 20.27 14.14 -18.91
N LYS A 574 21.58 14.12 -18.62
CA LYS A 574 22.66 13.96 -19.58
C LYS A 574 23.24 12.55 -19.48
N LYS A 575 23.21 11.80 -20.58
CA LYS A 575 23.70 10.42 -20.64
C LYS A 575 25.18 10.39 -21.00
N PHE A 576 25.89 9.51 -20.32
CA PHE A 576 27.30 9.18 -20.57
C PHE A 576 27.48 7.69 -20.90
N HIS A 577 26.46 6.89 -20.65
CA HIS A 577 26.47 5.45 -20.84
C HIS A 577 25.09 4.97 -21.31
N LYS A 578 25.04 3.80 -21.95
CA LYS A 578 23.83 3.24 -22.55
C LYS A 578 22.77 2.77 -21.54
N SER A 579 23.14 2.61 -20.27
CA SER A 579 22.24 2.14 -19.21
C SER A 579 21.20 3.21 -18.86
N SER A 580 19.93 2.82 -18.75
CA SER A 580 18.84 3.72 -18.33
C SER A 580 18.99 4.23 -16.90
N GLY A 581 19.71 3.48 -16.04
CA GLY A 581 20.02 3.87 -14.66
C GLY A 581 21.33 4.65 -14.49
N SER A 582 21.85 5.30 -15.53
CA SER A 582 23.12 6.03 -15.49
C SER A 582 22.99 7.46 -16.00
N GLY A 583 24.00 8.29 -15.72
CA GLY A 583 24.08 9.67 -16.22
C GLY A 583 24.06 10.74 -15.13
N PHE A 584 24.11 11.99 -15.56
CA PHE A 584 24.06 13.17 -14.72
C PHE A 584 22.64 13.74 -14.74
N VAL A 585 22.01 13.85 -13.57
CA VAL A 585 20.60 14.23 -13.41
C VAL A 585 20.51 15.52 -12.60
N GLN A 586 19.85 16.52 -13.17
CA GLN A 586 19.56 17.79 -12.50
C GLN A 586 18.06 17.85 -12.14
N ILE A 587 17.78 18.04 -10.84
CA ILE A 587 16.44 18.31 -10.29
C ILE A 587 16.51 19.44 -9.25
N TRP A 588 15.35 19.90 -8.78
CA TRP A 588 15.25 21.01 -7.82
C TRP A 588 14.44 20.60 -6.60
N VAL A 589 14.95 20.93 -5.41
CA VAL A 589 14.26 20.80 -4.13
C VAL A 589 14.13 22.20 -3.51
N GLY A 590 12.90 22.66 -3.37
CA GLY A 590 12.55 23.94 -2.75
C GLY A 590 12.55 23.88 -1.22
N GLU A 591 12.75 25.03 -0.58
CA GLU A 591 12.68 25.17 0.89
C GLU A 591 11.33 24.76 1.48
N GLY A 592 10.24 24.91 0.72
CA GLY A 592 8.88 24.54 1.15
C GLY A 592 8.46 23.09 0.86
N ASP A 593 9.26 22.31 0.12
CA ASP A 593 8.83 21.01 -0.40
C ASP A 593 8.69 19.99 0.73
N ARG A 594 7.46 19.64 1.12
CA ARG A 594 7.21 18.68 2.20
C ARG A 594 7.46 17.24 1.77
N ASP A 595 7.24 16.94 0.49
CA ASP A 595 7.48 15.61 -0.08
C ASP A 595 8.87 15.53 -0.71
N LEU A 596 9.80 14.85 -0.05
CA LEU A 596 11.13 14.56 -0.59
C LEU A 596 11.20 13.21 -1.33
N SER A 597 10.08 12.47 -1.41
CA SER A 597 10.06 11.14 -2.00
C SER A 597 10.28 11.10 -3.51
N PHE A 598 10.13 12.24 -4.20
CA PHE A 598 10.53 12.33 -5.60
C PHE A 598 12.04 12.17 -5.80
N ILE A 599 12.87 12.53 -4.82
CA ILE A 599 14.33 12.40 -4.92
C ILE A 599 14.69 10.93 -5.10
N THR A 600 14.11 10.02 -4.30
CA THR A 600 14.37 8.58 -4.41
C THR A 600 13.76 7.98 -5.67
N ARG A 601 12.59 8.45 -6.12
CA ARG A 601 12.01 8.04 -7.41
C ARG A 601 12.94 8.35 -8.57
N VAL A 602 13.42 9.59 -8.66
CA VAL A 602 14.34 10.04 -9.71
C VAL A 602 15.70 9.36 -9.59
N ALA A 603 16.27 9.29 -8.39
CA ALA A 603 17.57 8.70 -8.14
C ALA A 603 17.61 7.22 -8.51
N GLU A 604 16.55 6.47 -8.18
CA GLU A 604 16.51 5.03 -8.42
C GLU A 604 15.95 4.65 -9.79
N TYR A 605 15.44 5.62 -10.56
CA TYR A 605 14.91 5.37 -11.91
C TYR A 605 15.95 4.71 -12.81
N GLY A 606 15.59 3.56 -13.38
CA GLY A 606 16.43 2.77 -14.29
C GLY A 606 17.52 1.93 -13.63
N LEU A 607 17.66 1.96 -12.29
CA LEU A 607 18.54 1.05 -11.55
C LEU A 607 17.94 -0.36 -11.49
N LYS A 608 18.79 -1.38 -11.37
CA LYS A 608 18.43 -2.81 -11.41
C LYS A 608 18.20 -3.42 -10.02
#